data_AF-A0A2N5IY33-F1
#
_entry.id   AF-A0A2N5IY33-F1
#
_cell.length_a   1.000
_cell.length_b   1.000
_cell.length_c   1.000
_cell.angle_alpha   90.00
_cell.angle_beta   90.00
_cell.angle_gamma   90.00
#
_symmetry.space_group_name_H-M   'P 1'
#
loop_
_entity.id
_entity.type
_entity.pdbx_description
1 polymer ?
#
loop_
_entity_poly.entity_id
_entity_poly.type
_entity_poly.pdbx_seq_one_letter_code
_entity_poly.pdbx_strand_id
1 'polypeptide(L)'
;MKKVWKGFAAAVSAAAIAATGFIGATSANAAGTYSIQITNAPEGHVYQAYQIFAGDLSNGTLSNIKWGSNVSADGQAAMGDAAAKAKTLEGGNSAAAETFAKEVDDYLAGTPTESGAFGTPTGGYTISNLVAGYYLVKDKAPTGDPNDFTYTSYIMQVVGNVTVDPKTEVPTVEKKVQDETTDAEEGATDGWGDSADHDINESFKFKLTATLPADAYRDNYVNPYKVVFTDTMSDGVTFESIASVKVNGTNIDAKDYDSTATANQAGGSWTLTIADLKTAASLSSLNGEITIEVIYNAHLNTNAVANNETGTIGNTNKVKLDYSNNPYADGTGHTPEDEVYVATFLMNNTKVDADKDDKPLQGAGFRLYASNGTTEIKMAKNADGTYSPIADQANGTGVEMITGADGLFNIKGLDHGTYIIKETTTPAGYNTMADKTVTISATHKNDHVDLGTSNLNNIVENHKGSNLPATGGMGTTVLYVAGAAIVLIAGIGLAVALRRRQA
;
A
#
# COMPACT_ATOMS: atom_id res chain seq x y z
N MET A 1 24.91 28.26 27.88
CA MET A 1 23.91 27.40 27.20
C MET A 1 23.57 28.03 25.86
N LYS A 2 24.25 27.61 24.79
CA LYS A 2 23.88 27.96 23.42
C LYS A 2 23.54 26.65 22.73
N LYS A 3 22.28 26.50 22.31
CA LYS A 3 21.81 25.37 21.52
C LYS A 3 22.62 25.36 20.22
N VAL A 4 23.43 24.32 20.03
CA VAL A 4 24.08 24.05 18.75
C VAL A 4 23.16 23.08 18.03
N TRP A 5 22.27 23.64 17.20
CA TRP A 5 21.52 22.91 16.21
C TRP A 5 22.05 23.41 14.88
N LYS A 6 23.00 22.68 14.32
CA LYS A 6 23.61 22.96 13.02
C LYS A 6 23.95 21.61 12.40
N GLY A 7 23.13 21.20 11.45
CA GLY A 7 23.34 20.04 10.59
C GLY A 7 22.71 20.34 9.24
N PHE A 8 23.13 21.43 8.61
CA PHE A 8 22.71 21.78 7.25
C PHE A 8 23.74 21.20 6.29
N ALA A 9 23.34 20.28 5.43
CA ALA A 9 24.26 19.80 4.42
C ALA A 9 23.52 19.35 3.15
N ALA A 10 23.42 20.31 2.23
CA ALA A 10 23.11 20.10 0.84
C ALA A 10 24.31 19.41 0.14
N ALA A 11 24.09 18.50 -0.83
CA ALA A 11 25.16 18.03 -1.73
C ALA A 11 25.84 19.23 -2.43
N VAL A 12 27.13 19.26 -2.79
CA VAL A 12 27.68 20.41 -3.55
C VAL A 12 27.73 20.03 -5.02
N SER A 13 26.88 20.63 -5.86
CA SER A 13 27.02 20.52 -7.32
C SER A 13 28.06 21.55 -7.75
N ALA A 14 29.33 21.16 -7.71
CA ALA A 14 30.41 22.00 -8.24
C ALA A 14 30.35 21.97 -9.78
N ALA A 15 29.63 22.91 -10.37
CA ALA A 15 29.72 23.16 -11.80
C ALA A 15 31.12 23.73 -12.11
N ALA A 16 32.01 22.88 -12.63
CA ALA A 16 33.31 23.30 -13.12
C ALA A 16 33.11 24.30 -14.28
N ILE A 17 33.88 25.38 -14.25
CA ILE A 17 33.89 26.42 -15.28
C ILE A 17 34.25 25.81 -16.63
N ALA A 18 33.25 25.51 -17.47
CA ALA A 18 33.44 25.38 -18.91
C ALA A 18 33.14 26.76 -19.52
N ALA A 19 34.18 27.56 -19.69
CA ALA A 19 34.10 28.78 -20.48
C ALA A 19 33.88 28.40 -21.96
N THR A 20 32.64 28.11 -22.36
CA THR A 20 32.26 28.03 -23.77
C THR A 20 31.20 29.07 -24.04
N GLY A 21 31.59 30.06 -24.85
CA GLY A 21 30.96 31.35 -24.94
C GLY A 21 29.55 31.38 -25.52
N PHE A 22 28.78 32.33 -25.00
CA PHE A 22 27.82 33.07 -25.79
C PHE A 22 28.19 34.56 -25.70
N ILE A 23 28.84 35.05 -26.76
CA ILE A 23 29.14 36.47 -26.94
C ILE A 23 27.88 37.14 -27.47
N GLY A 24 27.19 37.89 -26.61
CA GLY A 24 26.35 39.01 -27.01
C GLY A 24 27.05 40.29 -26.58
N ALA A 25 27.85 40.88 -27.48
CA ALA A 25 28.58 42.10 -27.21
C ALA A 25 27.63 43.28 -26.95
N THR A 26 27.77 43.96 -25.81
CA THR A 26 27.76 45.42 -25.78
C THR A 26 28.74 45.93 -24.72
N SER A 27 29.43 46.98 -25.09
CA SER A 27 30.49 47.65 -24.37
C SER A 27 29.97 48.60 -23.28
N ALA A 28 30.87 48.87 -22.34
CA ALA A 28 30.92 50.03 -21.43
C ALA A 28 30.10 49.98 -20.13
N ASN A 29 30.83 49.77 -19.03
CA ASN A 29 30.63 50.33 -17.68
C ASN A 29 29.21 50.83 -17.34
N ALA A 30 28.33 49.90 -17.05
CA ALA A 30 27.34 50.02 -15.98
C ALA A 30 27.56 48.82 -15.07
N ALA A 31 27.32 48.93 -13.76
CA ALA A 31 27.37 47.79 -12.84
C ALA A 31 26.46 46.68 -13.39
N GLY A 32 27.05 45.67 -14.05
CA GLY A 32 26.30 44.63 -14.72
C GLY A 32 25.52 43.85 -13.67
N THR A 33 24.19 43.90 -13.74
CA THR A 33 23.35 43.00 -12.96
C THR A 33 23.39 41.64 -13.64
N TYR A 34 23.86 40.63 -12.93
CA TYR A 34 23.93 39.25 -13.37
C TYR A 34 22.79 38.42 -12.77
N SER A 35 22.62 37.20 -13.27
CA SER A 35 21.63 36.26 -12.74
C SER A 35 22.15 34.83 -12.69
N ILE A 36 21.61 34.03 -11.76
CA ILE A 36 21.78 32.58 -11.70
C ILE A 36 20.43 31.95 -12.09
N GLN A 37 20.42 31.06 -13.09
CA GLN A 37 19.25 30.26 -13.43
C GLN A 37 19.38 28.86 -12.84
N ILE A 38 18.34 28.46 -12.12
CA ILE A 38 18.20 27.16 -11.49
C ILE A 38 17.11 26.47 -12.29
N THR A 39 17.43 25.47 -13.10
CA THR A 39 16.47 24.75 -13.96
C THR A 39 16.14 23.40 -13.35
N ASN A 40 15.05 22.75 -13.79
CA ASN A 40 14.63 21.43 -13.31
C ASN A 40 14.38 21.35 -11.78
N ALA A 41 14.22 22.49 -11.12
CA ALA A 41 13.84 22.55 -9.71
C ALA A 41 12.33 22.32 -9.52
N PRO A 42 11.88 21.69 -8.42
CA PRO A 42 10.45 21.59 -8.10
C PRO A 42 9.82 22.95 -7.74
N GLU A 43 8.52 23.08 -7.99
CA GLU A 43 7.71 24.23 -7.54
C GLU A 43 7.61 24.25 -6.00
N GLY A 44 7.50 25.45 -5.38
CA GLY A 44 7.34 25.61 -3.93
C GLY A 44 8.62 25.95 -3.15
N HIS A 45 9.74 26.16 -3.85
CA HIS A 45 11.05 26.46 -3.27
C HIS A 45 11.41 27.94 -3.35
N VAL A 46 12.35 28.37 -2.52
CA VAL A 46 12.96 29.71 -2.59
C VAL A 46 14.47 29.57 -2.46
N TYR A 47 15.22 29.95 -3.49
CA TYR A 47 16.68 29.84 -3.46
C TYR A 47 17.33 31.14 -2.99
N GLN A 48 18.37 31.04 -2.16
CA GLN A 48 19.12 32.12 -1.56
C GLN A 48 20.57 32.10 -2.04
N ALA A 49 21.03 33.15 -2.71
CA ALA A 49 22.42 33.33 -3.10
C ALA A 49 23.18 34.18 -2.08
N TYR A 50 24.26 33.63 -1.54
CA TYR A 50 25.19 34.30 -0.64
C TYR A 50 26.50 34.60 -1.39
N GLN A 51 26.87 35.87 -1.51
CA GLN A 51 28.13 36.27 -2.13
C GLN A 51 29.31 35.91 -1.20
N ILE A 52 30.07 34.88 -1.55
CA ILE A 52 31.22 34.41 -0.77
C ILE A 52 32.55 35.01 -1.21
N PHE A 53 32.70 35.35 -2.50
CA PHE A 53 33.78 36.21 -3.00
C PHE A 53 33.23 37.38 -3.81
N ALA A 54 33.82 38.55 -3.61
CA ALA A 54 33.63 39.73 -4.45
C ALA A 54 34.88 39.98 -5.30
N GLY A 55 34.73 40.63 -6.45
CA GLY A 55 35.86 40.99 -7.30
C GLY A 55 35.43 41.68 -8.58
N ASP A 56 36.41 42.03 -9.40
CA ASP A 56 36.23 42.66 -10.70
C ASP A 56 36.18 41.58 -11.78
N LEU A 57 35.04 41.45 -12.46
CA LEU A 57 34.85 40.45 -13.52
C LEU A 57 35.32 41.00 -14.87
N SER A 58 36.22 40.28 -15.53
CA SER A 58 36.65 40.57 -16.90
C SER A 58 36.92 39.27 -17.65
N ASN A 59 36.34 39.12 -18.85
CA ASN A 59 36.48 37.92 -19.70
C ASN A 59 36.25 36.58 -18.96
N GLY A 60 35.22 36.52 -18.10
CA GLY A 60 34.88 35.33 -17.32
C GLY A 60 35.83 35.02 -16.16
N THR A 61 36.82 35.88 -15.90
CA THR A 61 37.77 35.75 -14.78
C THR A 61 37.44 36.78 -13.71
N LEU A 62 37.29 36.33 -12.46
CA LEU A 62 37.11 37.20 -11.30
C LEU A 62 38.49 37.60 -10.77
N SER A 63 38.81 38.89 -10.81
CA SER A 63 40.08 39.47 -10.36
C SER A 63 39.88 40.35 -9.11
N ASN A 64 40.97 40.75 -8.46
CA ASN A 64 40.92 41.58 -7.24
C ASN A 64 40.02 40.97 -6.14
N ILE A 65 40.13 39.65 -5.98
CA ILE A 65 39.26 38.85 -5.11
C ILE A 65 39.35 39.33 -3.65
N LYS A 66 38.18 39.55 -3.08
CA LYS A 66 37.95 39.86 -1.66
C LYS A 66 36.86 38.95 -1.13
N TRP A 67 36.75 38.87 0.19
CA TRP A 67 35.59 38.24 0.82
C TRP A 67 34.31 38.95 0.39
N GLY A 68 33.32 38.15 0.01
CA GLY A 68 32.02 38.64 -0.40
C GLY A 68 31.22 39.21 0.77
N SER A 69 30.17 39.95 0.45
CA SER A 69 29.34 40.64 1.44
C SER A 69 28.63 39.70 2.43
N ASN A 70 28.50 38.42 2.08
CA ASN A 70 27.83 37.42 2.91
C ASN A 70 28.78 36.56 3.75
N VAL A 71 30.06 36.92 3.89
CA VAL A 71 31.00 36.22 4.78
C VAL A 71 31.29 37.08 6.01
N SER A 72 30.96 36.57 7.20
CA SER A 72 31.19 37.27 8.48
C SER A 72 32.67 37.54 8.75
N ALA A 73 32.96 38.58 9.55
CA ALA A 73 34.34 38.93 9.92
C ALA A 73 35.09 37.77 10.58
N ASP A 74 34.41 36.97 11.40
CA ASP A 74 34.97 35.75 12.02
C ASP A 74 35.36 34.72 10.96
N GLY A 75 34.52 34.53 9.94
CA GLY A 75 34.84 33.66 8.80
C GLY A 75 36.03 34.15 7.97
N GLN A 76 36.10 35.46 7.72
CA GLN A 76 37.24 36.06 7.02
C GLN A 76 38.54 35.84 7.79
N ALA A 77 38.51 35.93 9.12
CA ALA A 77 39.66 35.65 9.97
C ALA A 77 40.01 34.15 10.00
N ALA A 78 39.01 33.27 10.07
CA ALA A 78 39.20 31.82 10.12
C ALA A 78 39.76 31.25 8.81
N MET A 79 39.26 31.72 7.67
CA MET A 79 39.62 31.20 6.34
C MET A 79 40.81 31.93 5.70
N GLY A 80 41.25 33.05 6.29
CA GLY A 80 42.43 33.78 5.86
C GLY A 80 42.22 34.66 4.62
N ASP A 81 43.23 34.75 3.77
CA ASP A 81 43.19 35.61 2.57
C ASP A 81 42.22 35.05 1.50
N ALA A 82 41.30 35.90 1.04
CA ALA A 82 40.25 35.51 0.10
C ALA A 82 40.82 35.06 -1.25
N ALA A 83 41.86 35.72 -1.75
CA ALA A 83 42.47 35.37 -3.04
C ALA A 83 43.23 34.04 -2.94
N ALA A 84 43.94 33.80 -1.84
CA ALA A 84 44.58 32.52 -1.55
C ALA A 84 43.55 31.39 -1.43
N LYS A 85 42.41 31.64 -0.77
CA LYS A 85 41.33 30.65 -0.66
C LYS A 85 40.69 30.37 -2.01
N ALA A 86 40.34 31.40 -2.78
CA ALA A 86 39.80 31.24 -4.13
C ALA A 86 40.76 30.48 -5.06
N LYS A 87 42.07 30.67 -4.90
CA LYS A 87 43.09 29.92 -5.66
C LYS A 87 43.04 28.41 -5.41
N THR A 88 42.63 27.98 -4.21
CA THR A 88 42.45 26.53 -3.93
C THR A 88 41.30 25.89 -4.71
N LEU A 89 40.43 26.71 -5.31
CA LEU A 89 39.27 26.30 -6.08
C LEU A 89 39.52 26.34 -7.60
N GLU A 90 40.70 26.80 -8.04
CA GLU A 90 41.06 26.84 -9.46
C GLU A 90 41.06 25.43 -10.09
N GLY A 91 40.72 25.36 -11.38
CA GLY A 91 40.74 24.10 -12.14
C GLY A 91 39.49 23.22 -11.99
N GLY A 92 38.43 23.69 -11.33
CA GLY A 92 37.16 22.94 -11.23
C GLY A 92 37.24 21.73 -10.30
N ASN A 93 38.09 21.78 -9.27
CA ASN A 93 38.21 20.72 -8.26
C ASN A 93 36.94 20.69 -7.39
N SER A 94 36.00 19.79 -7.72
CA SER A 94 34.73 19.64 -7.04
C SER A 94 34.88 19.34 -5.54
N ALA A 95 35.90 18.56 -5.14
CA ALA A 95 36.16 18.24 -3.74
C ALA A 95 36.69 19.44 -2.93
N ALA A 96 37.51 20.31 -3.54
CA ALA A 96 37.99 21.53 -2.90
C ALA A 96 36.86 22.58 -2.77
N ALA A 97 36.05 22.72 -3.82
CA ALA A 97 34.84 23.54 -3.79
C ALA A 97 33.87 23.05 -2.70
N GLU A 98 33.66 21.74 -2.61
CA GLU A 98 32.80 21.17 -1.58
C GLU A 98 33.31 21.41 -0.16
N THR A 99 34.61 21.21 0.08
CA THR A 99 35.24 21.48 1.37
C THR A 99 35.08 22.95 1.76
N PHE A 100 35.25 23.85 0.80
CA PHE A 100 35.11 25.27 1.04
C PHE A 100 33.65 25.70 1.26
N ALA A 101 32.69 25.14 0.52
CA ALA A 101 31.26 25.39 0.72
C ALA A 101 30.84 25.09 2.17
N LYS A 102 31.32 23.97 2.72
CA LYS A 102 31.09 23.57 4.12
C LYS A 102 31.70 24.56 5.10
N GLU A 103 32.95 24.91 4.88
CA GLU A 103 33.68 25.82 5.75
C GLU A 103 33.07 27.21 5.77
N VAL A 104 32.65 27.74 4.62
CA VAL A 104 32.04 29.07 4.52
C VAL A 104 30.59 29.12 5.02
N ASP A 105 29.84 28.00 4.96
CA ASP A 105 28.44 27.92 5.42
C ASP A 105 28.29 28.35 6.89
N ASP A 106 29.24 27.92 7.73
CA ASP A 106 29.25 28.23 9.16
C ASP A 106 29.41 29.73 9.47
N TYR A 107 29.92 30.48 8.50
CA TYR A 107 30.27 31.89 8.62
C TYR A 107 29.42 32.81 7.72
N LEU A 108 28.35 32.29 7.10
CA LEU A 108 27.44 33.11 6.32
C LEU A 108 26.76 34.17 7.18
N ALA A 109 26.70 35.39 6.67
CA ALA A 109 26.09 36.53 7.35
C ALA A 109 25.39 37.46 6.35
N GLY A 110 24.70 38.46 6.90
CA GLY A 110 23.94 39.42 6.10
C GLY A 110 22.68 38.81 5.46
N THR A 111 22.05 39.57 4.57
CA THR A 111 20.86 39.13 3.84
C THR A 111 21.29 38.55 2.48
N PRO A 112 20.91 37.32 2.14
CA PRO A 112 21.15 36.76 0.81
C PRO A 112 20.19 37.36 -0.24
N THR A 113 20.51 37.20 -1.51
CA THR A 113 19.59 37.51 -2.61
C THR A 113 18.70 36.31 -2.87
N GLU A 114 17.38 36.49 -2.82
CA GLU A 114 16.42 35.40 -3.06
C GLU A 114 16.04 35.28 -4.55
N SER A 115 15.58 34.09 -4.96
CA SER A 115 15.05 33.83 -6.29
C SER A 115 13.71 34.53 -6.54
N GLY A 116 13.42 34.81 -7.81
CA GLY A 116 12.08 35.16 -8.27
C GLY A 116 11.11 33.97 -8.23
N ALA A 117 9.92 34.16 -8.79
CA ALA A 117 8.90 33.11 -8.90
C ALA A 117 9.33 31.96 -9.82
N PHE A 118 8.69 30.80 -9.64
CA PHE A 118 8.86 29.62 -10.48
C PHE A 118 8.49 29.90 -11.95
N GLY A 119 9.33 29.46 -12.89
CA GLY A 119 9.16 29.66 -14.32
C GLY A 119 8.66 28.41 -15.05
N THR A 120 7.53 28.52 -15.76
CA THR A 120 6.98 27.49 -16.66
C THR A 120 7.33 27.78 -18.13
N PRO A 121 7.47 26.78 -19.04
CA PRO A 121 7.22 25.33 -18.86
C PRO A 121 8.48 24.51 -18.54
N THR A 122 9.67 25.11 -18.62
CA THR A 122 10.96 24.42 -18.45
C THR A 122 11.24 24.02 -17.00
N GLY A 123 10.54 24.61 -16.04
CA GLY A 123 10.72 24.38 -14.60
C GLY A 123 11.99 25.02 -14.07
N GLY A 124 11.87 25.91 -13.08
CA GLY A 124 13.05 26.51 -12.44
C GLY A 124 12.84 27.90 -11.84
N TYR A 125 13.91 28.46 -11.30
CA TYR A 125 13.97 29.77 -10.64
C TYR A 125 15.10 30.61 -11.22
N THR A 126 14.97 31.94 -11.11
CA THR A 126 16.06 32.87 -11.46
C THR A 126 16.34 33.78 -10.28
N ILE A 127 17.61 33.84 -9.86
CA ILE A 127 18.10 34.85 -8.91
C ILE A 127 18.70 35.98 -9.74
N SER A 128 18.05 37.14 -9.76
CA SER A 128 18.46 38.31 -10.56
C SER A 128 19.18 39.36 -9.72
N ASN A 129 19.69 40.41 -10.39
CA ASN A 129 20.30 41.58 -9.75
C ASN A 129 21.54 41.28 -8.92
N LEU A 130 22.27 40.22 -9.28
CA LEU A 130 23.54 39.89 -8.64
C LEU A 130 24.65 40.81 -9.15
N VAL A 131 25.59 41.15 -8.28
CA VAL A 131 26.83 41.83 -8.66
C VAL A 131 27.90 40.80 -9.04
N ALA A 132 29.01 41.24 -9.65
CA ALA A 132 30.16 40.38 -9.89
C ALA A 132 30.63 39.69 -8.59
N GLY A 133 30.81 38.37 -8.62
CA GLY A 133 31.23 37.62 -7.46
C GLY A 133 31.18 36.11 -7.65
N TYR A 134 31.48 35.41 -6.56
CA TYR A 134 31.32 33.97 -6.42
C TYR A 134 30.26 33.74 -5.37
N TYR A 135 29.24 32.94 -5.69
CA TYR A 135 28.08 32.76 -4.82
C TYR A 135 27.98 31.32 -4.33
N LEU A 136 27.52 31.17 -3.09
CA LEU A 136 26.96 29.94 -2.55
C LEU A 136 25.44 30.05 -2.63
N VAL A 137 24.78 29.21 -3.41
CA VAL A 137 23.30 29.15 -3.47
C VAL A 137 22.80 28.05 -2.55
N LYS A 138 21.80 28.38 -1.74
CA LYS A 138 21.12 27.47 -0.81
C LYS A 138 19.62 27.45 -1.12
N ASP A 139 18.98 26.32 -0.93
CA ASP A 139 17.53 26.26 -0.84
C ASP A 139 17.09 26.77 0.54
N LYS A 140 16.19 27.75 0.58
CA LYS A 140 15.60 28.26 1.81
C LYS A 140 14.61 27.21 2.29
N ALA A 141 14.87 26.61 3.45
CA ALA A 141 13.96 25.67 4.07
C ALA A 141 12.52 26.23 4.01
N PRO A 142 11.58 25.50 3.39
CA PRO A 142 10.21 25.96 3.31
C PRO A 142 9.67 26.18 4.73
N THR A 143 8.81 27.18 4.89
CA THR A 143 8.04 27.34 6.13
C THR A 143 6.97 26.24 6.17
N GLY A 144 7.38 25.02 6.55
CA GLY A 144 6.59 23.78 6.55
C GLY A 144 7.41 22.62 7.12
N ASP A 145 6.85 21.41 7.21
CA ASP A 145 7.54 20.25 7.77
C ASP A 145 8.86 20.00 7.01
N PRO A 146 10.03 20.06 7.68
CA PRO A 146 11.35 19.92 7.06
C PRO A 146 11.63 18.54 6.42
N ASN A 147 10.64 17.66 6.36
CA ASN A 147 10.73 16.26 5.97
C ASN A 147 10.19 15.95 4.55
N ASP A 148 9.49 16.90 3.91
CA ASP A 148 8.82 16.71 2.60
C ASP A 148 9.71 16.98 1.38
N PHE A 149 10.96 17.43 1.57
CA PHE A 149 11.80 17.89 0.48
C PHE A 149 13.23 17.33 0.56
N THR A 150 13.77 16.89 -0.57
CA THR A 150 15.19 16.64 -0.72
C THR A 150 15.93 17.99 -0.74
N TYR A 151 16.77 18.22 0.26
CA TYR A 151 17.53 19.46 0.37
C TYR A 151 18.54 19.55 -0.78
N THR A 152 18.28 20.48 -1.70
CA THR A 152 19.05 20.63 -2.93
C THR A 152 20.39 21.29 -2.68
N SER A 153 21.30 20.98 -3.59
CA SER A 153 22.73 21.12 -3.52
C SER A 153 23.26 22.56 -3.34
N TYR A 154 24.34 22.77 -2.58
CA TYR A 154 25.16 23.98 -2.61
C TYR A 154 25.67 24.20 -4.04
N ILE A 155 25.37 25.36 -4.63
CA ILE A 155 25.89 25.76 -5.95
C ILE A 155 26.98 26.79 -5.72
N MET A 156 28.17 26.57 -6.31
CA MET A 156 29.35 27.42 -6.16
C MET A 156 29.83 27.92 -7.54
N GLN A 157 29.64 29.20 -7.90
CA GLN A 157 30.06 29.68 -9.23
C GLN A 157 30.33 31.20 -9.41
N VAL A 158 31.28 31.52 -10.32
CA VAL A 158 31.60 32.85 -10.90
C VAL A 158 30.59 33.24 -11.99
N VAL A 159 30.19 34.52 -12.02
CA VAL A 159 29.06 35.02 -12.82
C VAL A 159 29.26 35.07 -14.35
N GLY A 160 28.28 34.47 -15.03
CA GLY A 160 27.77 34.65 -16.40
C GLY A 160 26.31 34.14 -16.40
N ASN A 161 25.55 34.23 -17.52
CA ASN A 161 24.26 33.54 -17.62
C ASN A 161 24.51 32.03 -17.58
N VAL A 162 24.10 31.36 -16.51
CA VAL A 162 24.37 29.94 -16.26
C VAL A 162 23.10 29.23 -15.84
N THR A 163 22.96 28.00 -16.32
CA THR A 163 21.93 27.03 -16.00
C THR A 163 22.50 25.99 -15.03
N VAL A 164 21.84 25.77 -13.90
CA VAL A 164 22.22 24.75 -12.90
C VAL A 164 21.05 23.81 -12.65
N ASP A 165 21.33 22.51 -12.59
CA ASP A 165 20.35 21.46 -12.27
C ASP A 165 20.53 21.03 -10.79
N PRO A 166 19.57 21.33 -9.89
CA PRO A 166 19.57 20.75 -8.57
C PRO A 166 19.31 19.24 -8.69
N LYS A 167 19.97 18.42 -7.87
CA LYS A 167 19.63 16.99 -7.85
C LYS A 167 18.21 16.81 -7.29
N THR A 168 17.29 16.40 -8.14
CA THR A 168 15.85 16.33 -7.84
C THR A 168 15.29 14.92 -7.87
N GLU A 169 16.06 13.90 -8.26
CA GLU A 169 15.57 12.53 -8.24
C GLU A 169 15.49 12.02 -6.80
N VAL A 170 14.25 11.93 -6.30
CA VAL A 170 13.92 11.45 -4.96
C VAL A 170 13.63 9.95 -5.00
N PRO A 171 14.03 9.19 -3.96
CA PRO A 171 13.55 7.84 -3.78
C PRO A 171 12.02 7.72 -3.90
N THR A 172 11.55 6.60 -4.43
CA THR A 172 10.13 6.24 -4.46
C THR A 172 9.90 4.93 -3.72
N VAL A 173 8.65 4.70 -3.34
CA VAL A 173 8.17 3.40 -2.84
C VAL A 173 6.87 3.05 -3.54
N GLU A 174 6.73 1.80 -3.92
CA GLU A 174 5.51 1.23 -4.50
C GLU A 174 5.14 -0.02 -3.71
N LYS A 175 3.84 -0.23 -3.52
CA LYS A 175 3.26 -1.41 -2.91
C LYS A 175 2.36 -2.11 -3.92
N LYS A 176 2.42 -3.43 -3.92
CA LYS A 176 1.48 -4.29 -4.66
C LYS A 176 0.98 -5.41 -3.76
N VAL A 177 -0.22 -5.88 -4.02
CA VAL A 177 -0.79 -7.11 -3.48
C VAL A 177 -0.80 -8.17 -4.59
N GLN A 178 -0.57 -9.43 -4.20
CA GLN A 178 -0.61 -10.58 -5.11
C GLN A 178 -2.02 -11.15 -5.17
N ASP A 179 -2.47 -11.40 -6.38
CA ASP A 179 -3.73 -12.02 -6.75
C ASP A 179 -3.48 -13.20 -7.74
N GLU A 180 -4.50 -14.01 -7.96
CA GLU A 180 -4.57 -15.00 -9.01
C GLU A 180 -4.44 -14.32 -10.39
N THR A 181 -3.52 -14.80 -11.23
CA THR A 181 -3.22 -14.16 -12.52
C THR A 181 -4.43 -14.03 -13.47
N THR A 182 -5.45 -14.87 -13.27
CA THR A 182 -6.67 -14.87 -14.07
C THR A 182 -7.65 -13.79 -13.66
N ASP A 183 -7.55 -13.33 -12.42
CA ASP A 183 -8.58 -12.56 -11.72
C ASP A 183 -8.06 -11.19 -11.25
N ALA A 184 -6.74 -11.04 -11.23
CA ALA A 184 -6.04 -9.79 -10.99
C ALA A 184 -6.58 -8.61 -11.82
N GLU A 185 -6.54 -7.43 -11.20
CA GLU A 185 -7.01 -6.19 -11.83
C GLU A 185 -6.34 -5.89 -13.18
N GLU A 186 -7.04 -5.14 -14.05
CA GLU A 186 -6.52 -4.77 -15.36
C GLU A 186 -5.22 -3.95 -15.24
N GLY A 187 -4.13 -4.48 -15.79
CA GLY A 187 -2.80 -3.87 -15.76
C GLY A 187 -1.84 -4.54 -14.77
N ALA A 188 -2.32 -5.48 -13.94
CA ALA A 188 -1.48 -6.28 -13.07
C ALA A 188 -0.47 -7.12 -13.87
N THR A 189 0.73 -7.30 -13.30
CA THR A 189 1.79 -8.13 -13.88
C THR A 189 2.06 -9.32 -12.97
N ASP A 190 1.92 -10.54 -13.48
CA ASP A 190 2.08 -11.78 -12.72
C ASP A 190 1.22 -11.81 -11.43
N GLY A 191 0.01 -11.25 -11.49
CA GLY A 191 -0.92 -11.15 -10.36
C GLY A 191 -0.62 -10.01 -9.39
N TRP A 192 0.42 -9.21 -9.61
CA TRP A 192 0.73 -8.06 -8.75
C TRP A 192 -0.01 -6.81 -9.21
N GLY A 193 -0.91 -6.32 -8.37
CA GLY A 193 -1.73 -5.12 -8.60
C GLY A 193 -1.89 -4.25 -7.35
N ASP A 194 -2.67 -3.18 -7.49
CA ASP A 194 -3.10 -2.26 -6.44
C ASP A 194 -4.36 -2.74 -5.70
N SER A 195 -5.01 -3.77 -6.24
CA SER A 195 -6.12 -4.46 -5.61
C SER A 195 -6.09 -5.97 -5.88
N ALA A 196 -6.64 -6.75 -4.96
CA ALA A 196 -6.86 -8.19 -5.05
C ALA A 196 -8.13 -8.58 -4.29
N ASP A 197 -8.70 -9.75 -4.53
CA ASP A 197 -9.68 -10.39 -3.65
C ASP A 197 -9.21 -11.74 -3.10
N HIS A 198 -9.59 -12.05 -1.86
CA HIS A 198 -9.18 -13.29 -1.19
C HIS A 198 -10.24 -13.78 -0.20
N ASP A 199 -10.21 -15.09 0.05
CA ASP A 199 -10.94 -15.70 1.16
C ASP A 199 -10.37 -15.19 2.51
N ILE A 200 -11.24 -15.08 3.53
CA ILE A 200 -10.74 -14.92 4.92
C ILE A 200 -9.92 -16.15 5.31
N ASN A 201 -8.78 -15.90 5.95
CA ASN A 201 -7.76 -16.86 6.35
C ASN A 201 -6.98 -17.53 5.22
N GLU A 202 -7.15 -17.09 3.97
CA GLU A 202 -6.25 -17.42 2.88
C GLU A 202 -4.98 -16.57 2.94
N SER A 203 -3.82 -17.21 2.84
CA SER A 203 -2.54 -16.52 2.82
C SER A 203 -2.22 -16.00 1.41
N PHE A 204 -2.00 -14.70 1.31
CA PHE A 204 -1.54 -14.00 0.11
C PHE A 204 -0.31 -13.16 0.43
N LYS A 205 0.20 -12.40 -0.56
CA LYS A 205 1.45 -11.64 -0.41
C LYS A 205 1.28 -10.17 -0.72
N PHE A 206 2.06 -9.37 -0.01
CA PHE A 206 2.36 -7.99 -0.38
C PHE A 206 3.81 -7.88 -0.84
N LYS A 207 4.07 -6.93 -1.74
CA LYS A 207 5.39 -6.55 -2.24
C LYS A 207 5.60 -5.06 -2.04
N LEU A 208 6.68 -4.70 -1.37
CA LEU A 208 7.13 -3.32 -1.20
C LEU A 208 8.39 -3.13 -2.04
N THR A 209 8.39 -2.17 -2.95
CA THR A 209 9.52 -1.88 -3.83
C THR A 209 9.96 -0.44 -3.61
N ALA A 210 11.13 -0.25 -3.02
CA ALA A 210 11.77 1.06 -2.99
C ALA A 210 12.77 1.19 -4.14
N THR A 211 12.74 2.32 -4.85
CA THR A 211 13.70 2.66 -5.89
C THR A 211 14.48 3.89 -5.47
N LEU A 212 15.79 3.72 -5.28
CA LEU A 212 16.72 4.82 -5.10
C LEU A 212 17.30 5.16 -6.49
N PRO A 213 17.04 6.35 -7.04
CA PRO A 213 17.57 6.75 -8.35
C PRO A 213 19.10 6.76 -8.37
N ALA A 214 19.72 6.82 -9.55
CA ALA A 214 21.18 6.95 -9.61
C ALA A 214 21.65 8.30 -9.02
N ASP A 215 22.59 8.27 -8.07
CA ASP A 215 23.21 9.47 -7.51
C ASP A 215 24.70 9.27 -7.38
N ALA A 216 25.49 9.96 -8.21
CA ALA A 216 26.95 9.87 -8.25
C ALA A 216 27.68 10.22 -6.93
N TYR A 217 26.95 10.65 -5.90
CA TYR A 217 27.49 11.12 -4.63
C TYR A 217 26.93 10.34 -3.43
N ARG A 218 26.11 9.29 -3.63
CA ARG A 218 25.56 8.50 -2.53
C ARG A 218 26.65 7.74 -1.76
N ASP A 219 27.77 7.42 -2.41
CA ASP A 219 28.94 6.87 -1.73
C ASP A 219 29.67 7.86 -0.81
N ASN A 220 29.37 9.16 -0.91
CA ASN A 220 30.01 10.19 -0.07
C ASN A 220 29.32 10.35 1.29
N TYR A 221 28.27 9.58 1.58
CA TYR A 221 27.57 9.61 2.85
C TYR A 221 28.53 9.24 3.98
N VAL A 222 28.71 10.16 4.94
CA VAL A 222 29.60 9.94 6.09
C VAL A 222 29.03 8.94 7.10
N ASN A 223 27.70 8.85 7.16
CA ASN A 223 26.97 7.88 7.97
C ASN A 223 26.43 6.76 7.06
N PRO A 224 26.22 5.54 7.60
CA PRO A 224 25.61 4.46 6.85
C PRO A 224 24.30 4.87 6.16
N TYR A 225 24.12 4.47 4.90
CA TYR A 225 22.91 4.79 4.16
C TYR A 225 21.76 3.90 4.64
N LYS A 226 20.98 4.43 5.57
CA LYS A 226 19.84 3.77 6.19
C LYS A 226 18.58 3.92 5.35
N VAL A 227 17.79 2.85 5.26
CA VAL A 227 16.42 2.85 4.74
C VAL A 227 15.47 2.16 5.73
N VAL A 228 14.24 2.66 5.83
CA VAL A 228 13.19 2.12 6.71
C VAL A 228 11.87 2.10 5.97
N PHE A 229 11.35 0.90 5.72
CA PHE A 229 9.95 0.73 5.32
C PHE A 229 9.09 0.86 6.57
N THR A 230 8.04 1.68 6.52
CA THR A 230 6.96 1.69 7.50
C THR A 230 5.69 1.25 6.79
N ASP A 231 5.14 0.13 7.22
CA ASP A 231 3.98 -0.52 6.59
C ASP A 231 2.83 -0.55 7.61
N THR A 232 1.63 -0.15 7.20
CA THR A 232 0.46 0.00 8.08
C THR A 232 -0.75 -0.72 7.50
N MET A 233 -1.19 -1.75 8.22
CA MET A 233 -2.31 -2.60 7.87
C MET A 233 -3.58 -2.14 8.57
N SER A 234 -4.73 -2.22 7.89
CA SER A 234 -6.05 -2.13 8.52
C SER A 234 -6.32 -3.34 9.43
N ASP A 235 -7.27 -3.21 10.37
CA ASP A 235 -7.61 -4.26 11.36
C ASP A 235 -8.03 -5.59 10.72
N GLY A 236 -8.50 -5.56 9.46
CA GLY A 236 -8.90 -6.72 8.68
C GLY A 236 -7.74 -7.55 8.11
N VAL A 237 -6.51 -7.03 8.14
CA VAL A 237 -5.32 -7.69 7.58
C VAL A 237 -4.41 -8.15 8.71
N THR A 238 -3.95 -9.40 8.64
CA THR A 238 -3.03 -10.01 9.60
C THR A 238 -1.70 -10.31 8.95
N PHE A 239 -0.60 -9.83 9.54
CA PHE A 239 0.74 -10.21 9.12
C PHE A 239 1.08 -11.64 9.54
N GLU A 240 1.72 -12.39 8.65
CA GLU A 240 2.20 -13.75 8.93
C GLU A 240 3.72 -13.82 9.05
N SER A 241 4.43 -13.48 7.97
CA SER A 241 5.89 -13.65 7.90
C SER A 241 6.52 -12.85 6.76
N ILE A 242 7.78 -12.44 6.93
CA ILE A 242 8.61 -11.93 5.81
C ILE A 242 9.06 -13.13 4.97
N ALA A 243 8.74 -13.10 3.67
CA ALA A 243 9.13 -14.12 2.72
C ALA A 243 10.53 -13.87 2.14
N SER A 244 10.83 -12.62 1.77
CA SER A 244 12.16 -12.24 1.27
C SER A 244 12.43 -10.75 1.38
N VAL A 245 13.71 -10.39 1.54
CA VAL A 245 14.23 -9.03 1.35
C VAL A 245 15.35 -9.10 0.33
N LYS A 246 15.24 -8.33 -0.76
CA LYS A 246 16.23 -8.29 -1.83
C LYS A 246 16.73 -6.87 -2.06
N VAL A 247 17.99 -6.77 -2.46
CA VAL A 247 18.59 -5.55 -2.98
C VAL A 247 19.16 -5.87 -4.37
N ASN A 248 18.76 -5.09 -5.39
CA ASN A 248 19.11 -5.33 -6.80
C ASN A 248 18.86 -6.78 -7.25
N GLY A 249 17.70 -7.34 -6.84
CA GLY A 249 17.29 -8.71 -7.16
C GLY A 249 18.00 -9.82 -6.38
N THR A 250 18.94 -9.50 -5.48
CA THR A 250 19.68 -10.47 -4.67
C THR A 250 19.16 -10.49 -3.23
N ASN A 251 18.87 -11.67 -2.67
CA ASN A 251 18.45 -11.79 -1.28
C ASN A 251 19.56 -11.34 -0.32
N ILE A 252 19.19 -10.62 0.75
CA ILE A 252 20.07 -10.32 1.88
C ILE A 252 19.70 -11.19 3.09
N ASP A 253 20.64 -11.41 4.02
CA ASP A 253 20.37 -12.27 5.19
C ASP A 253 19.48 -11.56 6.22
N ALA A 254 18.73 -12.33 7.00
CA ALA A 254 17.89 -11.82 8.09
C ALA A 254 18.65 -11.09 9.21
N LYS A 255 19.99 -11.21 9.27
CA LYS A 255 20.85 -10.45 10.19
C LYS A 255 21.17 -9.04 9.69
N ASP A 256 20.93 -8.77 8.40
CA ASP A 256 21.31 -7.53 7.73
C ASP A 256 20.16 -6.51 7.70
N TYR A 257 19.01 -6.87 8.30
CA TYR A 257 17.89 -5.99 8.56
C TYR A 257 17.22 -6.30 9.90
N ASP A 258 16.60 -5.29 10.50
CA ASP A 258 15.77 -5.43 11.70
C ASP A 258 14.30 -5.25 11.32
N SER A 259 13.42 -6.11 11.83
CA SER A 259 11.97 -5.99 11.64
C SER A 259 11.24 -5.94 12.98
N THR A 260 10.24 -5.07 13.08
CA THR A 260 9.32 -5.03 14.23
C THR A 260 8.04 -5.84 13.99
N ALA A 261 7.89 -6.48 12.83
CA ALA A 261 6.70 -7.26 12.50
C ALA A 261 6.58 -8.47 13.41
N THR A 262 5.35 -8.74 13.88
CA THR A 262 5.04 -9.87 14.75
C THR A 262 4.05 -10.79 14.04
N ALA A 263 4.34 -12.09 13.99
CA ALA A 263 3.41 -13.07 13.43
C ALA A 263 2.05 -13.02 14.13
N ASN A 264 0.96 -13.04 13.36
CA ASN A 264 -0.42 -12.87 13.82
C ASN A 264 -0.77 -11.47 14.33
N GLN A 265 0.04 -10.44 14.01
CA GLN A 265 -0.34 -9.06 14.24
C GLN A 265 -1.49 -8.68 13.29
N ALA A 266 -2.68 -8.45 13.84
CA ALA A 266 -3.81 -7.89 13.11
C ALA A 266 -3.74 -6.37 13.15
N GLY A 267 -3.76 -5.74 11.97
CA GLY A 267 -3.68 -4.29 11.81
C GLY A 267 -2.42 -3.63 12.39
N GLY A 268 -2.44 -2.30 12.40
CA GLY A 268 -1.37 -1.47 12.94
C GLY A 268 -0.13 -1.43 12.05
N SER A 269 0.93 -0.80 12.57
CA SER A 269 2.16 -0.56 11.81
C SER A 269 3.30 -1.47 12.23
N TRP A 270 4.18 -1.78 11.29
CA TRP A 270 5.47 -2.41 11.52
C TRP A 270 6.54 -1.76 10.63
N THR A 271 7.80 -2.01 10.96
CA THR A 271 8.94 -1.45 10.21
C THR A 271 9.92 -2.53 9.80
N LEU A 272 10.57 -2.31 8.66
CA LEU A 272 11.76 -3.04 8.22
C LEU A 272 12.89 -2.04 8.02
N THR A 273 13.94 -2.16 8.83
CA THR A 273 15.09 -1.26 8.83
C THR A 273 16.32 -1.98 8.26
N ILE A 274 16.89 -1.42 7.19
CA ILE A 274 18.26 -1.75 6.76
C ILE A 274 19.14 -0.59 7.22
N ALA A 275 19.94 -0.82 8.26
CA ALA A 275 20.73 0.23 8.91
C ALA A 275 21.88 0.74 8.02
N ASP A 276 22.48 -0.15 7.22
CA ASP A 276 23.54 0.16 6.26
C ASP A 276 23.31 -0.63 4.96
N LEU A 277 22.71 0.04 3.97
CA LEU A 277 22.37 -0.58 2.68
C LEU A 277 23.60 -1.13 1.95
N LYS A 278 24.74 -0.45 2.04
CA LYS A 278 25.97 -0.86 1.32
C LYS A 278 26.52 -2.15 1.90
N THR A 279 26.61 -2.22 3.22
CA THR A 279 27.10 -3.40 3.94
C THR A 279 26.13 -4.57 3.85
N ALA A 280 24.83 -4.31 4.08
CA ALA A 280 23.79 -5.35 4.05
C ALA A 280 23.72 -6.10 2.71
N ALA A 281 23.86 -5.37 1.60
CA ALA A 281 23.82 -5.93 0.26
C ALA A 281 25.21 -6.19 -0.36
N SER A 282 26.30 -6.02 0.40
CA SER A 282 27.68 -6.17 -0.08
C SER A 282 27.98 -5.40 -1.38
N LEU A 283 27.43 -4.19 -1.50
CA LEU A 283 27.56 -3.36 -2.70
C LEU A 283 28.93 -2.67 -2.75
N SER A 284 29.55 -2.65 -3.92
CA SER A 284 30.81 -1.91 -4.14
C SER A 284 30.60 -0.38 -4.14
N SER A 285 29.42 0.06 -4.58
CA SER A 285 29.02 1.46 -4.70
C SER A 285 27.52 1.61 -4.52
N LEU A 286 27.10 2.73 -3.93
CA LEU A 286 25.70 3.15 -3.85
C LEU A 286 25.30 4.14 -4.94
N ASN A 287 26.20 4.47 -5.87
CA ASN A 287 25.98 5.56 -6.81
C ASN A 287 25.04 5.22 -7.97
N GLY A 288 24.88 3.94 -8.27
CA GLY A 288 23.90 3.47 -9.25
C GLY A 288 22.48 3.58 -8.74
N GLU A 289 21.53 3.29 -9.61
CA GLU A 289 20.17 2.99 -9.19
C GLU A 289 20.18 1.74 -8.29
N ILE A 290 19.38 1.76 -7.23
CA ILE A 290 19.23 0.65 -6.30
C ILE A 290 17.75 0.35 -6.13
N THR A 291 17.38 -0.92 -6.28
CA THR A 291 16.04 -1.41 -5.98
C THR A 291 16.07 -2.26 -4.72
N ILE A 292 15.08 -2.09 -3.85
CA ILE A 292 14.93 -2.85 -2.61
C ILE A 292 13.51 -3.43 -2.61
N GLU A 293 13.41 -4.75 -2.59
CA GLU A 293 12.14 -5.49 -2.61
C GLU A 293 11.94 -6.21 -1.28
N VAL A 294 10.79 -5.99 -0.64
CA VAL A 294 10.33 -6.75 0.52
C VAL A 294 9.06 -7.49 0.15
N ILE A 295 9.06 -8.81 0.24
CA ILE A 295 7.86 -9.64 0.08
C ILE A 295 7.50 -10.22 1.44
N TYR A 296 6.24 -10.11 1.85
CA TYR A 296 5.73 -10.72 3.07
C TYR A 296 4.34 -11.33 2.85
N ASN A 297 4.04 -12.35 3.66
CA ASN A 297 2.77 -13.06 3.66
C ASN A 297 1.81 -12.44 4.68
N ALA A 298 0.54 -12.38 4.33
CA ALA A 298 -0.56 -11.89 5.15
C ALA A 298 -1.84 -12.65 4.81
N HIS A 299 -2.88 -12.49 5.63
CA HIS A 299 -4.24 -12.95 5.31
C HIS A 299 -5.29 -11.95 5.77
N LEU A 300 -6.49 -12.04 5.21
CA LEU A 300 -7.68 -11.36 5.75
C LEU A 300 -8.21 -12.13 6.96
N ASN A 301 -8.46 -11.44 8.07
CA ASN A 301 -9.01 -12.05 9.28
C ASN A 301 -10.52 -11.76 9.44
N THR A 302 -11.13 -12.25 10.53
CA THR A 302 -12.58 -12.11 10.76
C THR A 302 -13.06 -10.67 10.96
N ASN A 303 -12.17 -9.72 11.23
CA ASN A 303 -12.47 -8.28 11.28
C ASN A 303 -12.48 -7.62 9.89
N ALA A 304 -12.09 -8.32 8.82
CA ALA A 304 -12.10 -7.79 7.46
C ALA A 304 -13.49 -7.21 7.10
N VAL A 305 -13.47 -6.07 6.43
CA VAL A 305 -14.65 -5.45 5.83
C VAL A 305 -14.98 -6.25 4.57
N ALA A 306 -16.17 -6.84 4.54
CA ALA A 306 -16.63 -7.65 3.41
C ALA A 306 -17.69 -6.87 2.61
N ASN A 307 -17.51 -6.76 1.30
CA ASN A 307 -18.42 -6.09 0.40
C ASN A 307 -19.62 -7.00 0.09
N ASN A 308 -20.83 -6.45 0.17
CA ASN A 308 -22.06 -7.09 -0.29
C ASN A 308 -22.72 -6.34 -1.46
N GLU A 309 -22.13 -5.21 -1.86
CA GLU A 309 -22.55 -4.32 -2.94
C GLU A 309 -21.32 -3.65 -3.58
N THR A 310 -21.47 -3.16 -4.81
CA THR A 310 -20.47 -2.32 -5.49
C THR A 310 -20.11 -1.13 -4.63
N GLY A 311 -18.83 -0.85 -4.43
CA GLY A 311 -18.39 0.18 -3.49
C GLY A 311 -16.91 0.17 -3.19
N THR A 312 -16.55 0.87 -2.11
CA THR A 312 -15.15 1.00 -1.68
C THR A 312 -14.70 -0.25 -0.91
N ILE A 313 -13.45 -0.64 -1.12
CA ILE A 313 -12.77 -1.72 -0.40
C ILE A 313 -12.22 -1.17 0.92
N GLY A 314 -12.63 -1.78 2.04
CA GLY A 314 -12.28 -1.30 3.38
C GLY A 314 -10.99 -1.87 3.97
N ASN A 315 -10.45 -2.96 3.41
CA ASN A 315 -9.21 -3.58 3.91
C ASN A 315 -8.03 -2.99 3.16
N THR A 316 -7.37 -2.02 3.78
CA THR A 316 -6.25 -1.32 3.16
C THR A 316 -4.92 -1.69 3.79
N ASN A 317 -3.85 -1.39 3.06
CA ASN A 317 -2.50 -1.54 3.54
C ASN A 317 -1.58 -0.50 2.89
N LYS A 318 -0.94 0.36 3.70
CA LYS A 318 -0.12 1.49 3.24
C LYS A 318 1.37 1.25 3.47
N VAL A 319 2.24 1.85 2.69
CA VAL A 319 3.69 1.90 2.94
C VAL A 319 4.25 3.29 2.69
N LYS A 320 5.25 3.68 3.50
CA LYS A 320 6.18 4.76 3.20
C LYS A 320 7.62 4.31 3.40
N LEU A 321 8.55 5.02 2.77
CA LEU A 321 9.99 4.82 2.95
C LEU A 321 10.62 6.05 3.59
N ASP A 322 11.34 5.83 4.69
CA ASP A 322 12.24 6.81 5.28
C ASP A 322 13.67 6.45 4.86
N TYR A 323 14.46 7.42 4.38
CA TYR A 323 15.80 7.17 3.83
C TYR A 323 16.80 8.24 4.24
N SER A 324 18.08 7.89 4.21
CA SER A 324 19.15 8.87 4.45
C SER A 324 19.20 9.89 3.31
N ASN A 325 19.01 11.16 3.63
CA ASN A 325 19.01 12.26 2.65
C ASN A 325 20.15 13.27 2.84
N ASN A 326 21.00 13.05 3.84
CA ASN A 326 22.09 13.95 4.18
C ASN A 326 23.45 13.23 4.08
N PRO A 327 24.27 13.52 3.06
CA PRO A 327 25.58 12.89 2.90
C PRO A 327 26.61 13.28 3.96
N TYR A 328 26.34 14.27 4.81
CA TYR A 328 27.36 14.87 5.68
C TYR A 328 26.99 14.89 7.17
N ALA A 329 25.78 14.45 7.53
CA ALA A 329 25.32 14.28 8.90
C ALA A 329 24.09 13.36 8.92
N ASP A 330 23.48 13.18 10.09
CA ASP A 330 22.17 12.56 10.16
C ASP A 330 21.11 13.44 9.47
N GLY A 331 20.29 12.80 8.65
CA GLY A 331 19.15 13.40 7.98
C GLY A 331 18.22 12.31 7.46
N THR A 332 16.93 12.57 7.50
CA THR A 332 15.92 11.63 7.04
C THR A 332 15.02 12.32 6.03
N GLY A 333 14.91 11.73 4.84
CA GLY A 333 13.91 12.07 3.84
C GLY A 333 12.80 11.02 3.86
N HIS A 334 11.65 11.39 3.32
CA HIS A 334 10.45 10.55 3.31
C HIS A 334 9.86 10.51 1.91
N THR A 335 9.26 9.38 1.54
CA THR A 335 8.43 9.27 0.35
C THR A 335 6.97 9.57 0.70
N PRO A 336 6.12 9.94 -0.27
CA PRO A 336 4.69 9.78 -0.13
C PRO A 336 4.32 8.34 0.25
N GLU A 337 3.15 8.19 0.87
CA GLU A 337 2.56 6.88 1.12
C GLU A 337 1.99 6.29 -0.17
N ASP A 338 2.11 4.98 -0.31
CA ASP A 338 1.43 4.19 -1.34
C ASP A 338 0.52 3.13 -0.70
N GLU A 339 -0.66 2.91 -1.26
CA GLU A 339 -1.75 2.15 -0.64
C GLU A 339 -2.38 1.15 -1.61
N VAL A 340 -2.60 -0.07 -1.11
CA VAL A 340 -3.29 -1.15 -1.83
C VAL A 340 -4.49 -1.67 -1.04
N TYR A 341 -5.36 -2.41 -1.73
CA TYR A 341 -6.68 -2.79 -1.24
C TYR A 341 -6.93 -4.29 -1.40
N VAL A 342 -7.56 -4.93 -0.42
CA VAL A 342 -7.90 -6.36 -0.49
C VAL A 342 -9.39 -6.54 -0.26
N ALA A 343 -10.12 -6.96 -1.29
CA ALA A 343 -11.54 -7.23 -1.22
C ALA A 343 -11.83 -8.63 -0.67
N THR A 344 -13.02 -8.77 -0.12
CA THR A 344 -13.63 -10.05 0.22
C THR A 344 -15.14 -9.84 0.31
N PHE A 345 -15.94 -10.89 0.17
CA PHE A 345 -17.37 -10.75 -0.07
C PHE A 345 -18.24 -11.32 1.04
N LEU A 346 -19.39 -10.68 1.26
CA LEU A 346 -20.43 -11.12 2.18
C LEU A 346 -21.63 -11.65 1.39
N MET A 347 -21.86 -12.95 1.49
CA MET A 347 -23.03 -13.64 0.94
C MET A 347 -24.12 -13.71 2.01
N ASN A 348 -25.19 -12.95 1.81
CA ASN A 348 -26.37 -12.96 2.67
C ASN A 348 -27.29 -14.11 2.26
N ASN A 349 -27.66 -14.96 3.21
CA ASN A 349 -28.51 -16.11 2.96
C ASN A 349 -29.69 -16.12 3.93
N THR A 350 -30.91 -16.18 3.41
CA THR A 350 -32.14 -16.31 4.20
C THR A 350 -32.87 -17.60 3.83
N LYS A 351 -33.08 -18.47 4.82
CA LYS A 351 -33.82 -19.71 4.67
C LYS A 351 -35.31 -19.51 4.92
N VAL A 352 -36.14 -19.92 3.96
CA VAL A 352 -37.59 -19.69 4.01
C VAL A 352 -38.44 -20.91 3.65
N ASP A 353 -39.70 -20.87 4.09
CA ASP A 353 -40.81 -21.72 3.65
C ASP A 353 -41.41 -21.13 2.36
N ALA A 354 -41.12 -21.74 1.22
CA ALA A 354 -41.61 -21.26 -0.07
C ALA A 354 -43.14 -21.38 -0.20
N ASP A 355 -43.78 -22.21 0.62
CA ASP A 355 -45.22 -22.43 0.58
C ASP A 355 -45.98 -21.50 1.55
N LYS A 356 -45.28 -20.60 2.27
CA LYS A 356 -45.85 -19.69 3.28
C LYS A 356 -45.20 -18.31 3.30
N ASP A 357 -45.37 -17.55 2.23
CA ASP A 357 -44.97 -16.13 2.13
C ASP A 357 -43.54 -15.87 2.62
N ASP A 358 -42.59 -16.72 2.22
CA ASP A 358 -41.18 -16.66 2.60
C ASP A 358 -40.92 -16.59 4.12
N LYS A 359 -41.77 -17.26 4.90
CA LYS A 359 -41.59 -17.33 6.35
C LYS A 359 -40.22 -17.93 6.70
N PRO A 360 -39.41 -17.29 7.56
CA PRO A 360 -38.12 -17.82 7.96
C PRO A 360 -38.16 -19.21 8.60
N LEU A 361 -37.14 -20.02 8.30
CA LEU A 361 -36.95 -21.37 8.85
C LEU A 361 -35.68 -21.44 9.69
N GLN A 362 -35.85 -21.73 10.98
CA GLN A 362 -34.78 -21.95 11.94
C GLN A 362 -34.31 -23.41 11.93
N GLY A 363 -33.01 -23.62 12.18
CA GLY A 363 -32.43 -24.93 12.44
C GLY A 363 -32.13 -25.77 11.20
N ALA A 364 -32.35 -25.24 10.00
CA ALA A 364 -31.75 -25.78 8.78
C ALA A 364 -30.22 -25.67 8.86
N GLY A 365 -29.51 -26.71 8.43
CA GLY A 365 -28.05 -26.77 8.45
C GLY A 365 -27.45 -26.93 7.06
N PHE A 366 -26.35 -26.21 6.81
CA PHE A 366 -25.72 -26.10 5.50
C PHE A 366 -24.20 -26.35 5.55
N ARG A 367 -23.67 -26.86 4.44
CA ARG A 367 -22.22 -26.87 4.13
C ARG A 367 -21.95 -26.20 2.79
N LEU A 368 -20.79 -25.57 2.67
CA LEU A 368 -20.34 -24.86 1.47
C LEU A 368 -19.32 -25.71 0.72
N TYR A 369 -19.42 -25.72 -0.60
CA TYR A 369 -18.50 -26.42 -1.48
C TYR A 369 -18.02 -25.51 -2.60
N ALA A 370 -16.81 -25.77 -3.10
CA ALA A 370 -16.30 -25.16 -4.32
C ALA A 370 -17.15 -25.57 -5.54
N SER A 371 -16.91 -24.92 -6.69
CA SER A 371 -17.66 -25.12 -7.95
C SER A 371 -17.73 -26.58 -8.44
N ASN A 372 -16.77 -27.43 -8.05
CA ASN A 372 -16.78 -28.86 -8.38
C ASN A 372 -17.80 -29.69 -7.56
N GLY A 373 -18.45 -29.10 -6.56
CA GLY A 373 -19.50 -29.70 -5.74
C GLY A 373 -19.04 -30.83 -4.81
N THR A 374 -17.74 -31.04 -4.66
CA THR A 374 -17.14 -32.14 -3.88
C THR A 374 -16.09 -31.67 -2.88
N THR A 375 -15.38 -30.58 -3.17
CA THR A 375 -14.42 -29.96 -2.24
C THR A 375 -15.16 -29.06 -1.27
N GLU A 376 -15.21 -29.45 0.01
CA GLU A 376 -15.83 -28.66 1.06
C GLU A 376 -14.95 -27.46 1.42
N ILE A 377 -15.57 -26.29 1.52
CA ILE A 377 -14.97 -25.09 2.13
C ILE A 377 -15.39 -25.12 3.59
N LYS A 378 -14.46 -25.46 4.48
CA LYS A 378 -14.76 -25.66 5.90
C LYS A 378 -14.92 -24.30 6.57
N MET A 379 -16.00 -24.14 7.32
CA MET A 379 -16.38 -22.87 7.92
C MET A 379 -16.23 -22.88 9.44
N ALA A 380 -16.03 -21.70 10.04
CA ALA A 380 -16.19 -21.45 11.47
C ALA A 380 -17.24 -20.36 11.69
N LYS A 381 -17.91 -20.41 12.84
CA LYS A 381 -18.87 -19.37 13.24
C LYS A 381 -18.15 -18.21 13.92
N ASN A 382 -18.38 -17.01 13.42
CA ASN A 382 -17.84 -15.78 13.95
C ASN A 382 -18.64 -15.27 15.16
N ALA A 383 -18.05 -14.35 15.92
CA ALA A 383 -18.70 -13.73 17.08
C ALA A 383 -19.94 -12.90 16.70
N ASP A 384 -19.97 -12.35 15.49
CA ASP A 384 -21.11 -11.59 14.93
C ASP A 384 -22.24 -12.49 14.38
N GLY A 385 -22.07 -13.81 14.44
CA GLY A 385 -23.05 -14.79 13.98
C GLY A 385 -22.92 -15.20 12.52
N THR A 386 -22.05 -14.55 11.73
CA THR A 386 -21.70 -14.98 10.36
C THR A 386 -20.79 -16.22 10.38
N TYR A 387 -20.55 -16.80 9.21
CA TYR A 387 -19.60 -17.91 9.03
C TYR A 387 -18.48 -17.52 8.07
N SER A 388 -17.23 -17.82 8.40
CA SER A 388 -16.06 -17.58 7.53
C SER A 388 -15.24 -18.84 7.30
N PRO A 389 -14.49 -18.95 6.19
CA PRO A 389 -13.56 -20.06 5.97
C PRO A 389 -12.57 -20.20 7.12
N ILE A 390 -12.18 -21.43 7.47
CA ILE A 390 -11.12 -21.68 8.47
C ILE A 390 -9.74 -21.63 7.82
N ALA A 391 -8.71 -21.27 8.60
CA ALA A 391 -7.32 -21.24 8.11
C ALA A 391 -6.82 -22.61 7.63
N ASP A 392 -7.01 -23.67 8.42
CA ASP A 392 -6.54 -25.02 8.06
C ASP A 392 -7.62 -25.79 7.27
N GLN A 393 -7.79 -25.45 5.99
CA GLN A 393 -8.73 -26.16 5.12
C GLN A 393 -8.36 -27.63 4.90
N ALA A 394 -7.08 -28.00 5.01
CA ALA A 394 -6.62 -29.37 4.79
C ALA A 394 -7.01 -30.29 5.97
N ASN A 395 -6.66 -29.91 7.20
CA ASN A 395 -6.77 -30.79 8.37
C ASN A 395 -7.77 -30.29 9.43
N GLY A 396 -8.23 -29.05 9.33
CA GLY A 396 -9.23 -28.49 10.22
C GLY A 396 -10.60 -29.16 10.07
N THR A 397 -11.48 -28.91 11.04
CA THR A 397 -12.87 -29.40 11.04
C THR A 397 -13.82 -28.23 10.91
N GLY A 398 -14.60 -28.19 9.83
CA GLY A 398 -15.62 -27.18 9.61
C GLY A 398 -16.90 -27.46 10.40
N VAL A 399 -17.57 -26.39 10.82
CA VAL A 399 -18.90 -26.46 11.43
C VAL A 399 -19.99 -26.48 10.36
N GLU A 400 -21.13 -27.08 10.69
CA GLU A 400 -22.35 -26.90 9.90
C GLU A 400 -22.92 -25.49 10.15
N MET A 401 -23.29 -24.81 9.07
CA MET A 401 -23.87 -23.46 9.15
C MET A 401 -25.36 -23.57 9.46
N ILE A 402 -25.74 -23.27 10.69
CA ILE A 402 -27.12 -23.39 11.18
C ILE A 402 -27.84 -22.05 11.08
N THR A 403 -29.06 -22.10 10.54
CA THR A 403 -29.97 -20.95 10.42
C THR A 403 -30.52 -20.47 11.76
N GLY A 404 -30.51 -19.14 11.94
CA GLY A 404 -31.09 -18.44 13.08
C GLY A 404 -32.63 -18.44 13.10
N ALA A 405 -33.22 -17.81 14.12
CA ALA A 405 -34.68 -17.65 14.23
C ALA A 405 -35.28 -16.78 13.11
N ASP A 406 -34.46 -15.91 12.54
CA ASP A 406 -34.68 -15.07 11.36
C ASP A 406 -34.38 -15.79 10.05
N GLY A 407 -34.00 -17.08 10.09
CA GLY A 407 -33.64 -17.88 8.93
C GLY A 407 -32.26 -17.56 8.35
N LEU A 408 -31.47 -16.69 9.00
CA LEU A 408 -30.19 -16.24 8.44
C LEU A 408 -29.04 -17.21 8.69
N PHE A 409 -28.15 -17.32 7.70
CA PHE A 409 -26.87 -18.05 7.77
C PHE A 409 -25.84 -17.41 6.84
N ASN A 410 -25.49 -16.15 7.12
CA ASN A 410 -24.64 -15.35 6.25
C ASN A 410 -23.19 -15.86 6.25
N ILE A 411 -22.58 -15.86 5.08
CA ILE A 411 -21.20 -16.29 4.86
C ILE A 411 -20.36 -15.06 4.54
N LYS A 412 -19.34 -14.81 5.36
CA LYS A 412 -18.47 -13.65 5.28
C LYS A 412 -17.07 -14.09 4.89
N GLY A 413 -16.46 -13.36 3.97
CA GLY A 413 -15.04 -13.53 3.68
C GLY A 413 -14.79 -14.57 2.60
N LEU A 414 -15.55 -14.51 1.52
CA LEU A 414 -15.29 -15.31 0.33
C LEU A 414 -14.63 -14.46 -0.73
N ASP A 415 -13.75 -15.06 -1.51
CA ASP A 415 -13.28 -14.56 -2.78
C ASP A 415 -14.42 -14.54 -3.83
N HIS A 416 -14.20 -13.88 -4.96
CA HIS A 416 -15.02 -14.06 -6.13
C HIS A 416 -14.95 -15.52 -6.62
N GLY A 417 -16.03 -16.02 -7.21
CA GLY A 417 -16.07 -17.41 -7.65
C GLY A 417 -17.46 -18.04 -7.61
N THR A 418 -17.49 -19.34 -7.86
CA THR A 418 -18.75 -20.12 -7.86
C THR A 418 -18.74 -21.16 -6.75
N TYR A 419 -19.80 -21.14 -5.96
CA TYR A 419 -19.97 -21.94 -4.76
C TYR A 419 -21.26 -22.76 -4.83
N ILE A 420 -21.27 -23.89 -4.12
CA ILE A 420 -22.44 -24.77 -3.99
C ILE A 420 -22.81 -24.88 -2.52
N ILE A 421 -24.03 -24.44 -2.19
CA ILE A 421 -24.65 -24.58 -0.87
C ILE A 421 -25.44 -25.89 -0.86
N LYS A 422 -25.13 -26.77 0.10
CA LYS A 422 -25.86 -28.04 0.31
C LYS A 422 -26.55 -28.04 1.65
N GLU A 423 -27.84 -28.39 1.68
CA GLU A 423 -28.57 -28.61 2.91
C GLU A 423 -28.21 -29.99 3.47
N THR A 424 -27.57 -30.00 4.65
CA THR A 424 -27.16 -31.22 5.35
C THR A 424 -28.09 -31.56 6.51
N THR A 425 -28.81 -30.58 7.03
CA THR A 425 -29.87 -30.77 8.03
C THR A 425 -31.15 -30.10 7.57
N THR A 426 -32.13 -30.91 7.15
CA THR A 426 -33.44 -30.43 6.71
C THR A 426 -34.37 -30.15 7.90
N PRO A 427 -35.01 -28.98 7.97
CA PRO A 427 -36.02 -28.67 8.98
C PRO A 427 -37.15 -29.69 9.03
N ALA A 428 -37.64 -29.98 10.24
CA ALA A 428 -38.72 -30.94 10.44
C ALA A 428 -39.98 -30.56 9.64
N GLY A 429 -40.53 -31.51 8.89
CA GLY A 429 -41.74 -31.33 8.09
C GLY A 429 -41.52 -30.73 6.70
N TYR A 430 -40.27 -30.56 6.26
CA TYR A 430 -39.89 -30.11 4.92
C TYR A 430 -39.15 -31.21 4.15
N ASN A 431 -39.09 -31.05 2.83
CA ASN A 431 -38.20 -31.85 1.98
C ASN A 431 -36.83 -31.19 1.90
N THR A 432 -35.77 -31.99 1.78
CA THR A 432 -34.41 -31.50 1.53
C THR A 432 -34.37 -30.78 0.19
N MET A 433 -33.83 -29.56 0.17
CA MET A 433 -33.65 -28.82 -1.08
C MET A 433 -32.57 -29.45 -1.98
N ALA A 434 -32.65 -29.20 -3.28
CA ALA A 434 -31.54 -29.49 -4.18
C ALA A 434 -30.35 -28.56 -3.90
N ASP A 435 -29.14 -29.00 -4.25
CA ASP A 435 -27.93 -28.18 -4.20
C ASP A 435 -28.17 -26.83 -4.90
N LYS A 436 -27.77 -25.73 -4.26
CA LYS A 436 -27.91 -24.37 -4.81
C LYS A 436 -26.55 -23.82 -5.21
N THR A 437 -26.39 -23.47 -6.47
CA THR A 437 -25.22 -22.77 -6.99
C THR A 437 -25.38 -21.26 -6.79
N VAL A 438 -24.34 -20.62 -6.27
CA VAL A 438 -24.23 -19.15 -6.13
C VAL A 438 -22.91 -18.71 -6.75
N THR A 439 -22.94 -17.64 -7.54
CA THR A 439 -21.75 -17.06 -8.14
C THR A 439 -21.57 -15.64 -7.61
N ILE A 440 -20.36 -15.38 -7.11
CA ILE A 440 -19.85 -14.05 -6.78
C ILE A 440 -19.01 -13.62 -7.98
N SER A 441 -19.54 -12.74 -8.81
CA SER A 441 -18.74 -12.07 -9.85
C SER A 441 -18.40 -10.67 -9.36
N ALA A 442 -17.11 -10.36 -9.36
CA ALA A 442 -16.58 -9.06 -9.00
C ALA A 442 -15.43 -8.70 -9.94
N THR A 443 -15.22 -7.40 -10.16
CA THR A 443 -13.96 -6.86 -10.66
C THR A 443 -13.51 -5.77 -9.72
N HIS A 444 -12.21 -5.66 -9.47
CA HIS A 444 -11.66 -4.63 -8.59
C HIS A 444 -10.60 -3.80 -9.31
N LYS A 445 -10.46 -2.56 -8.86
CA LYS A 445 -9.42 -1.63 -9.30
C LYS A 445 -9.19 -0.59 -8.22
N ASN A 446 -7.95 -0.46 -7.76
CA ASN A 446 -7.60 0.43 -6.64
C ASN A 446 -8.55 0.21 -5.45
N ASP A 447 -9.20 1.27 -4.97
CA ASP A 447 -10.10 1.26 -3.81
C ASP A 447 -11.52 0.79 -4.11
N HIS A 448 -11.82 0.35 -5.35
CA HIS A 448 -13.18 0.08 -5.78
C HIS A 448 -13.39 -1.36 -6.23
N VAL A 449 -14.54 -1.92 -5.86
CA VAL A 449 -15.05 -3.19 -6.36
C VAL A 449 -16.40 -3.00 -7.04
N ASP A 450 -16.58 -3.63 -8.20
CA ASP A 450 -17.83 -3.69 -8.95
C ASP A 450 -18.33 -5.14 -9.02
N LEU A 451 -19.53 -5.38 -8.47
CA LEU A 451 -20.18 -6.70 -8.48
C LEU A 451 -20.94 -7.00 -9.79
N GLY A 452 -21.00 -6.04 -10.72
CA GLY A 452 -21.70 -6.18 -11.99
C GLY A 452 -23.18 -6.54 -11.79
N THR A 453 -23.57 -7.77 -12.16
CA THR A 453 -24.93 -8.29 -12.00
C THR A 453 -25.12 -9.23 -10.81
N SER A 454 -24.06 -9.48 -10.02
CA SER A 454 -24.13 -10.36 -8.87
C SER A 454 -25.05 -9.78 -7.80
N ASN A 455 -26.03 -10.57 -7.36
CA ASN A 455 -26.81 -10.29 -6.17
C ASN A 455 -26.38 -11.24 -5.06
N LEU A 456 -25.71 -10.70 -4.05
CA LEU A 456 -25.22 -11.48 -2.92
C LEU A 456 -26.28 -11.76 -1.85
N ASN A 457 -27.54 -11.35 -2.08
CA ASN A 457 -28.69 -11.68 -1.24
C ASN A 457 -29.46 -12.88 -1.81
N ASN A 458 -29.39 -13.99 -1.09
CA ASN A 458 -29.89 -15.28 -1.51
C ASN A 458 -31.09 -15.72 -0.67
N ILE A 459 -32.21 -16.01 -1.34
CA ILE A 459 -33.33 -16.73 -0.73
C ILE A 459 -33.15 -18.23 -0.95
N VAL A 460 -33.23 -19.01 0.12
CA VAL A 460 -32.98 -20.44 0.14
C VAL A 460 -34.25 -21.17 0.59
N GLU A 461 -34.90 -21.85 -0.34
CA GLU A 461 -36.28 -22.32 -0.20
C GLU A 461 -36.35 -23.80 0.17
N ASN A 462 -37.26 -24.14 1.10
CA ASN A 462 -37.71 -25.52 1.28
C ASN A 462 -39.21 -25.55 1.09
N HIS A 463 -39.68 -26.63 0.46
CA HIS A 463 -41.10 -26.94 0.35
C HIS A 463 -41.51 -27.92 1.43
N LYS A 464 -42.74 -27.78 1.93
CA LYS A 464 -43.31 -28.69 2.92
C LYS A 464 -43.40 -30.12 2.40
N GLY A 465 -43.23 -31.07 3.31
CA GLY A 465 -43.58 -32.45 3.08
C GLY A 465 -45.08 -32.62 2.81
N SER A 466 -45.44 -33.67 2.09
CA SER A 466 -46.84 -33.99 1.80
C SER A 466 -47.47 -34.85 2.89
N ASN A 467 -48.67 -34.46 3.34
CA ASN A 467 -49.55 -35.38 4.07
C ASN A 467 -50.30 -36.24 3.05
N LEU A 468 -49.75 -37.42 2.73
CA LEU A 468 -50.39 -38.34 1.79
C LEU A 468 -51.72 -38.84 2.36
N PRO A 469 -52.80 -38.87 1.56
CA PRO A 469 -54.07 -39.42 2.01
C PRO A 469 -53.91 -40.90 2.33
N ALA A 470 -54.17 -41.28 3.58
CA ALA A 470 -54.23 -42.68 3.96
C ALA A 470 -55.45 -43.34 3.28
N THR A 471 -55.21 -44.35 2.45
CA THR A 471 -56.28 -45.20 1.90
C THR A 471 -56.78 -46.14 3.00
N GLY A 472 -57.67 -45.61 3.83
CA GLY A 472 -58.19 -46.30 5.00
C GLY A 472 -58.93 -45.40 5.99
N GLY A 473 -59.58 -44.33 5.50
CA GLY A 473 -60.40 -43.46 6.35
C GLY A 473 -61.58 -44.19 6.98
N MET A 474 -62.29 -43.53 7.89
CA MET A 474 -63.43 -44.08 8.67
C MET A 474 -64.48 -44.83 7.81
N GLY A 475 -64.62 -44.50 6.52
CA GLY A 475 -65.51 -45.23 5.59
C GLY A 475 -65.15 -46.71 5.42
N THR A 476 -63.87 -47.09 5.41
CA THR A 476 -63.45 -48.50 5.36
C THR A 476 -63.71 -49.22 6.68
N THR A 477 -63.51 -48.55 7.82
CA THR A 477 -63.86 -49.08 9.14
C THR A 477 -65.36 -49.35 9.26
N VAL A 478 -66.21 -48.44 8.77
CA VAL A 478 -67.67 -48.64 8.74
C VAL A 478 -68.05 -49.83 7.85
N LEU A 479 -67.40 -49.98 6.68
CA LEU A 479 -67.61 -51.14 5.79
C LEU A 479 -67.17 -52.45 6.44
N TYR A 480 -66.05 -52.49 7.16
CA TYR A 480 -65.61 -53.68 7.90
C TYR A 480 -66.56 -54.04 9.04
N VAL A 481 -67.04 -53.05 9.80
CA VAL A 481 -68.00 -53.25 10.89
C VAL A 481 -69.35 -53.74 10.34
N ALA A 482 -69.86 -53.11 9.28
CA ALA A 482 -71.09 -53.53 8.63
C ALA A 482 -70.97 -54.94 8.02
N GLY A 483 -69.85 -55.24 7.35
CA GLY A 483 -69.56 -56.57 6.81
C GLY A 483 -69.49 -57.64 7.90
N ALA A 484 -68.78 -57.36 9.00
CA ALA A 484 -68.70 -58.28 10.14
C ALA A 484 -70.08 -58.51 10.79
N ALA A 485 -70.90 -57.46 10.92
CA ALA A 485 -72.26 -57.56 11.44
C ALA A 485 -73.15 -58.43 10.53
N ILE A 486 -73.06 -58.27 9.21
CA ILE A 486 -73.82 -59.09 8.24
C ILE A 486 -73.40 -60.57 8.35
N VAL A 487 -72.10 -60.86 8.43
CA VAL A 487 -71.59 -62.24 8.58
C VAL A 487 -72.06 -62.87 9.90
N LEU A 488 -72.05 -62.10 11.00
CA LEU A 488 -72.57 -62.55 12.29
C LEU A 488 -74.07 -62.86 12.23
N ILE A 489 -74.87 -61.99 11.61
CA ILE A 489 -76.31 -62.21 11.45
C ILE A 489 -76.58 -63.46 10.60
N ALA A 490 -75.84 -63.65 9.51
CA ALA A 490 -75.95 -64.85 8.66
C ALA A 490 -75.55 -66.13 9.43
N GLY A 491 -74.49 -66.09 10.23
CA GLY A 491 -74.05 -67.21 11.07
C GLY A 491 -75.08 -67.58 12.14
N ILE A 492 -75.67 -66.59 12.82
CA ILE A 492 -76.75 -66.81 13.80
C ILE A 492 -77.99 -67.38 13.12
N GLY A 493 -78.38 -66.82 11.97
CA GLY A 493 -79.51 -67.31 11.18
C GLY A 493 -79.35 -68.77 10.74
N LEU A 494 -78.15 -69.14 10.29
CA LEU A 494 -77.80 -70.52 9.93
C LEU A 494 -77.90 -71.46 11.13
N ALA A 495 -77.37 -71.06 12.29
CA ALA A 495 -77.43 -71.86 13.52
C ALA A 495 -78.88 -72.08 14.00
N VAL A 496 -79.75 -71.06 13.90
CA VAL A 496 -81.18 -71.18 14.25
C VAL A 496 -81.93 -72.08 13.26
N ALA A 497 -81.65 -71.97 11.96
CA ALA A 497 -82.25 -72.84 10.94
C ALA A 497 -81.83 -74.30 11.10
N LEU A 498 -80.56 -74.56 11.46
CA LEU A 498 -80.07 -75.91 11.76
C LEU A 498 -80.72 -76.49 13.02
N ARG A 499 -80.93 -75.68 14.08
CA ARG A 499 -81.68 -76.12 15.28
C ARG A 499 -83.14 -76.46 15.00
N ARG A 500 -83.81 -75.72 14.12
CA ARG A 500 -85.20 -76.00 13.69
C ARG A 500 -85.35 -77.23 12.80
N ARG A 501 -84.26 -77.72 12.20
CA ARG A 501 -84.25 -78.97 11.42
C ARG A 501 -83.98 -80.22 12.27
N GLN A 502 -83.52 -80.05 13.50
CA GLN A 502 -83.21 -81.14 14.43
C GLN A 502 -84.24 -81.28 15.58
N ALA A 503 -85.26 -80.42 15.60
CA ALA A 503 -86.47 -80.54 16.41
C ALA A 503 -87.64 -80.85 15.47
#